data_AF-A0A2N4YPC0-F1
#
_entry.id   AF-A0A2N4YPC0-F1
#
_cell.length_a   1.000
_cell.length_b   1.000
_cell.length_c   1.000
_cell.angle_alpha   90.00
_cell.angle_beta   90.00
_cell.angle_gamma   90.00
#
_symmetry.space_group_name_H-M   'P 1'
#
loop_
_entity.id
_entity.type
_entity.pdbx_description
1 polymer ?
#
loop_
_entity_poly.entity_id
_entity_poly.type
_entity_poly.pdbx_seq_one_letter_code
_entity_poly.pdbx_strand_id
1 'polypeptide(L)'
;MLPEETAPRPEFPEQEQTPPGLDAEMEPSPDHGETSYTGTGRLAGKKALITGGDSGIGRAVAIAFAREGADVAISYLPEEQE
;
A
#
# COMPACT_ATOMS: atom_id res chain seq x y z
N MET A 1 -15.52 -1.82 -6.77
CA MET A 1 -14.95 -3.16 -6.52
C MET A 1 -14.01 -3.46 -7.68
N LEU A 2 -12.78 -3.87 -7.41
CA LEU A 2 -11.95 -4.45 -8.46
C LEU A 2 -12.65 -5.74 -8.94
N PRO A 3 -12.65 -6.06 -10.25
CA PRO A 3 -13.22 -7.31 -10.74
C PRO A 3 -12.56 -8.52 -10.06
N GLU A 4 -13.33 -9.58 -9.77
CA GLU A 4 -12.83 -10.84 -9.16
C GLU A 4 -11.66 -11.51 -9.91
N GLU A 5 -11.33 -11.07 -11.13
CA GLU A 5 -10.28 -11.64 -11.96
C GLU A 5 -8.91 -10.94 -11.89
N THR A 6 -8.75 -9.83 -11.16
CA THR A 6 -7.47 -9.08 -11.17
C THR A 6 -6.49 -9.45 -10.05
N ALA A 7 -6.87 -10.34 -9.13
CA ALA A 7 -5.99 -10.79 -8.06
C ALA A 7 -5.47 -12.22 -8.33
N PRO A 8 -4.21 -12.54 -7.98
CA PRO A 8 -3.65 -13.88 -8.15
C PRO A 8 -4.50 -14.95 -7.42
N ARG A 9 -4.80 -16.04 -8.15
CA ARG A 9 -5.47 -17.26 -7.65
C ARG A 9 -4.43 -18.20 -6.99
N PRO A 10 -4.84 -19.17 -6.15
CA PRO A 10 -4.30 -19.42 -4.81
C PRO A 10 -3.03 -20.30 -4.75
N GLU A 11 -2.16 -20.23 -5.74
CA GLU A 11 -0.85 -20.90 -5.70
C GLU A 11 0.25 -19.85 -5.61
N PHE A 12 0.35 -19.21 -4.44
CA PHE A 12 1.54 -18.42 -4.12
C PHE A 12 2.71 -19.38 -3.83
N PRO A 13 3.94 -19.03 -4.25
CA PRO A 13 5.10 -19.78 -3.81
C PRO A 13 5.19 -19.73 -2.28
N GLU A 14 5.60 -20.84 -1.67
CA GLU A 14 5.92 -20.87 -0.24
C GLU A 14 7.05 -19.87 0.02
N GLN A 15 6.78 -18.91 0.89
CA GLN A 15 7.69 -17.83 1.22
C GLN A 15 7.46 -17.42 2.68
N GLU A 16 8.54 -17.24 3.42
CA GLU A 16 8.51 -16.77 4.80
C GLU A 16 9.53 -15.64 4.96
N GLN A 17 9.17 -14.64 5.76
CA GLN A 17 10.04 -13.55 6.13
C GLN A 17 9.98 -13.35 7.63
N THR A 18 11.06 -12.82 8.22
CA THR A 18 11.02 -12.42 9.63
C THR A 18 10.22 -11.13 9.74
N PRO A 19 9.26 -11.01 10.68
CA PRO A 19 8.53 -9.77 10.89
C PRO A 19 9.49 -8.58 11.13
N PRO A 20 9.19 -7.38 10.61
CA PRO A 20 7.93 -7.01 9.93
C PRO A 20 7.79 -7.53 8.48
N GLY A 21 8.88 -7.94 7.84
CA GLY A 21 8.90 -8.30 6.43
C GLY A 21 8.87 -7.07 5.50
N LEU A 22 9.04 -7.32 4.19
CA LEU A 22 9.07 -6.30 3.14
C LEU A 22 8.20 -6.72 1.96
N ASP A 23 7.29 -5.84 1.54
CA ASP A 23 6.46 -6.05 0.34
C ASP A 23 7.31 -6.28 -0.92
N ALA A 24 8.49 -5.63 -0.98
CA ALA A 24 9.43 -5.75 -2.09
C ALA A 24 10.01 -7.17 -2.24
N GLU A 25 10.01 -7.95 -1.16
CA GLU A 25 10.49 -9.34 -1.13
C GLU A 25 9.37 -10.38 -1.32
N MET A 26 8.11 -9.93 -1.49
CA MET A 26 6.99 -10.82 -1.71
C MET A 26 6.86 -11.22 -3.19
N GLU A 27 6.47 -12.47 -3.43
CA GLU A 27 6.18 -13.01 -4.74
C GLU A 27 4.74 -13.56 -4.83
N PRO A 28 3.84 -12.96 -5.62
CA PRO A 28 4.01 -11.70 -6.34
C PRO A 28 4.04 -10.50 -5.40
N SER A 29 4.66 -9.41 -5.84
CA SER A 29 4.63 -8.15 -5.12
C SER A 29 3.18 -7.65 -4.98
N PRO A 30 2.77 -7.12 -3.81
CA PRO A 30 1.42 -6.61 -3.62
C PRO A 30 1.14 -5.39 -4.52
N ASP A 31 -0.10 -5.28 -5.01
CA ASP A 31 -0.60 -4.08 -5.69
C ASP A 31 -1.35 -3.21 -4.67
N HIS A 32 -0.79 -2.04 -4.38
CA HIS A 32 -1.37 -1.07 -3.45
C HIS A 32 -2.24 -0.02 -4.16
N GLY A 33 -2.43 -0.19 -5.46
CA GLY A 33 -3.09 0.78 -6.32
C GLY A 33 -2.13 1.80 -6.91
N GLU A 34 -0.82 1.55 -6.94
CA GLU A 34 0.19 2.43 -7.53
C GLU A 34 -0.12 2.83 -8.98
N THR A 35 -0.87 2.01 -9.72
CA THR A 35 -1.27 2.34 -11.10
C THR A 35 -2.78 2.43 -11.28
N SER A 36 -3.57 1.76 -10.45
CA SER A 36 -5.02 1.61 -10.66
C SER A 36 -5.87 2.70 -9.98
N TYR A 37 -5.43 3.27 -8.86
CA TYR A 37 -6.24 4.23 -8.12
C TYR A 37 -6.23 5.63 -8.77
N THR A 38 -7.36 6.20 -9.15
CA THR A 38 -7.42 7.58 -9.67
C THR A 38 -8.19 8.46 -8.70
N GLY A 39 -7.54 9.50 -8.17
CA GLY A 39 -8.15 10.44 -7.22
C GLY A 39 -9.14 11.39 -7.90
N THR A 40 -10.09 11.91 -7.11
CA THR A 40 -11.14 12.84 -7.55
C THR A 40 -11.19 14.14 -6.74
N GLY A 41 -10.21 14.35 -5.85
CA GLY A 41 -10.07 15.54 -5.02
C GLY A 41 -10.88 15.51 -3.71
N ARG A 42 -11.32 14.33 -3.26
CA ARG A 42 -12.19 14.18 -2.09
C ARG A 42 -11.55 14.62 -0.78
N LEU A 43 -10.22 14.68 -0.73
CA LEU A 43 -9.44 15.02 0.46
C LEU A 43 -8.56 16.26 0.25
N ALA A 44 -8.90 17.11 -0.73
CA ALA A 44 -8.14 18.30 -1.04
C ALA A 44 -7.89 19.18 0.20
N GLY A 45 -6.62 19.47 0.48
CA GLY A 45 -6.19 20.34 1.58
C GLY A 45 -6.25 19.70 2.97
N LYS A 46 -6.48 18.38 3.06
CA LYS A 46 -6.34 17.64 4.33
C LYS A 46 -4.90 17.25 4.59
N LYS A 47 -4.60 16.96 5.86
CA LYS A 47 -3.31 16.45 6.32
C LYS A 47 -3.55 15.16 7.09
N ALA A 48 -2.83 14.10 6.74
CA ALA A 48 -2.99 12.77 7.33
C ALA A 48 -1.67 12.24 7.88
N LEU A 49 -1.76 11.54 9.01
CA LEU A 49 -0.70 10.69 9.55
C LEU A 49 -1.18 9.24 9.46
N ILE A 50 -0.41 8.39 8.79
CA ILE A 50 -0.70 6.97 8.60
C ILE A 50 0.42 6.14 9.23
N THR A 51 0.11 5.33 10.24
CA THR A 51 1.06 4.40 10.86
C THR A 51 1.06 3.07 10.10
N GLY A 52 2.24 2.48 9.86
CA GLY A 52 2.40 1.33 8.96
C GLY A 52 2.11 1.70 7.50
N GLY A 53 2.50 2.92 7.10
CA GLY A 53 2.20 3.48 5.77
C GLY A 53 3.20 3.10 4.67
N ASP A 54 4.22 2.32 5.03
CA ASP A 54 5.31 1.81 4.20
C ASP A 54 4.90 0.62 3.32
N SER A 55 3.98 -0.22 3.82
CA SER A 55 3.61 -1.50 3.22
C SER A 55 2.10 -1.78 3.27
N GLY A 56 1.66 -2.77 2.50
CA GLY A 56 0.33 -3.35 2.51
C GLY A 56 -0.81 -2.33 2.48
N ILE A 57 -1.78 -2.50 3.38
CA ILE A 57 -2.99 -1.67 3.40
C ILE A 57 -2.67 -0.21 3.73
N GLY A 58 -1.71 0.05 4.63
CA GLY A 58 -1.35 1.42 4.99
C GLY A 58 -0.75 2.18 3.81
N ARG A 59 0.11 1.52 3.01
CA ARG A 59 0.62 2.06 1.75
C ARG A 59 -0.50 2.34 0.75
N ALA A 60 -1.43 1.42 0.57
CA ALA A 60 -2.59 1.61 -0.33
C ALA A 60 -3.44 2.82 0.09
N VAL A 61 -3.67 2.98 1.39
CA VAL A 61 -4.39 4.13 1.96
C VAL A 61 -3.60 5.42 1.75
N ALA A 62 -2.27 5.41 1.95
CA ALA A 62 -1.42 6.58 1.74
C ALA A 62 -1.44 7.05 0.28
N ILE A 63 -1.34 6.13 -0.67
CA ILE A 63 -1.46 6.42 -2.11
C ILE A 63 -2.81 7.04 -2.42
N ALA A 64 -3.90 6.43 -1.94
CA ALA A 64 -5.25 6.93 -2.17
C ALA A 64 -5.45 8.34 -1.58
N PHE A 65 -4.96 8.59 -0.37
CA PHE A 65 -5.06 9.89 0.30
C PHE A 65 -4.30 10.98 -0.44
N ALA A 66 -3.06 10.69 -0.84
CA ALA A 66 -2.27 11.63 -1.63
C ALA A 66 -2.94 11.95 -2.97
N ARG A 67 -3.47 10.93 -3.67
CA ARG A 67 -4.21 11.11 -4.93
C ARG A 67 -5.51 11.89 -4.78
N GLU A 68 -6.17 11.77 -3.63
CA GLU A 68 -7.35 12.57 -3.30
C GLU A 68 -7.02 14.01 -2.84
N GLY A 69 -5.73 14.38 -2.79
CA GLY A 69 -5.26 15.75 -2.57
C GLY A 69 -4.89 16.09 -1.13
N ALA A 70 -4.61 15.09 -0.29
CA ALA A 70 -4.11 15.29 1.07
C ALA A 70 -2.57 15.33 1.11
N ASP A 71 -2.02 16.13 2.01
CA ASP A 71 -0.63 15.95 2.46
C ASP A 71 -0.57 14.72 3.38
N VAL A 72 0.39 13.83 3.16
CA VAL A 72 0.49 12.56 3.91
C VAL A 72 1.86 12.45 4.58
N ALA A 73 1.85 12.17 5.88
CA ALA A 73 3.00 11.68 6.61
C ALA A 73 2.77 10.21 6.96
N ILE A 74 3.80 9.37 6.83
CA ILE A 74 3.77 7.98 7.23
C ILE A 74 4.74 7.73 8.38
N SER A 75 4.43 6.76 9.25
CA SER A 75 5.40 6.18 10.18
C SER A 75 5.49 4.68 9.93
N TYR A 76 6.67 4.13 10.16
CA TYR A 76 7.00 2.72 10.00
C TYR A 76 8.23 2.40 10.86
N LEU A 77 8.56 1.13 11.03
CA LEU A 77 9.75 0.69 11.74
C LEU A 77 11.00 0.90 10.86
N PRO A 78 12.16 1.27 11.43
CA PRO A 78 13.40 1.42 10.65
C PRO A 78 13.77 0.20 9.80
N GLU A 79 13.39 -1.00 10.25
CA GLU A 79 13.58 -2.28 9.57
C GLU A 79 12.77 -2.40 8.26
N GLU A 80 11.71 -1.59 8.09
CA GLU A 80 10.85 -1.54 6.90
C GLU A 80 11.34 -0.48 5.88
N GLN A 81 12.50 0.15 6.14
CA GLN A 81 13.03 1.24 5.32
C GLN A 81 13.82 0.74 4.11
N GLU A 82 13.20 0.09 3.14
CA GLU A 82 13.85 -0.32 1.87
C GLU A 82 12.97 -0.12 0.62
#